data_AF-A0A8S1XBH2-F1
#
_entry.id   AF-A0A8S1XBH2-F1
#
_cell.length_a   1.000
_cell.length_b   1.000
_cell.length_c   1.000
_cell.angle_alpha   90.00
_cell.angle_beta   90.00
_cell.angle_gamma   90.00
#
_symmetry.space_group_name_H-M   'P 1'
#
loop_
_entity.id
_entity.type
_entity.pdbx_description
1 polymer ?
#
loop_
_entity_poly.entity_id
_entity_poly.type
_entity_poly.pdbx_seq_one_letter_code
_entity_poly.pdbx_strand_id
1 'polypeptide(L)'
;MNISSQNDQTQINKLQEVSRDQEYFDQEMQFLYKRQLKIVFTKNQEIKIISSSGEIIRSEIILSSCHEDPEMPFFNLEQIKHLKWLGKYQDTKKVGKWIATWKNEILLDVGGQYCQKGMKQGRWKEIFKNYFEKAQVYEQGEYINGMRIGIWNTIYQNKLIGGGFYDQQGQKNGQWIELCNYFQCDNQIIFQGEYLNGKKIGTWDINRKRLAIFLNLNGCKKKGNLELIGQEQYDQQGQKNGKWIELSDDFQKESQIIYCGEYKSGRKCGIWEIHYQKQNYNYQIIIVDVAYIVSKDIKMEDGLNDGQVIYEGQYQNGKKIGKWDIKVKNDLQFEKIGYGSYDEQEHKNGIWLELSGNYRNMQSEVTYYGEYKKDKKIGKWEIHYKYSSNYPFKQIGGGSYNDESVKYGNWIELITMKSFIRAYIRMVERLANGTQNLDLTSLMTFIICIFQQSQFLSGGGTYDNQNLKHGSWVDVCDNFSQSQSIIHKGEYSHGKKIELWEEIRLCCDKTSLKIGEKIYD
;
A
#
# COMPACT_ATOMS: atom_id res chain seq x y z
N MET A 1 -18.53 -50.33 9.79
CA MET A 1 -18.35 -48.86 9.74
C MET A 1 -16.94 -48.56 10.19
N ASN A 2 -16.10 -48.07 9.28
CA ASN A 2 -14.98 -47.17 9.54
C ASN A 2 -14.31 -46.87 8.20
N ILE A 3 -14.67 -45.72 7.65
CA ILE A 3 -13.96 -45.08 6.54
C ILE A 3 -13.01 -44.10 7.23
N SER A 4 -11.73 -44.47 7.35
CA SER A 4 -10.68 -43.56 7.78
C SER A 4 -10.26 -42.71 6.59
N SER A 5 -10.54 -41.42 6.67
CA SER A 5 -10.10 -40.39 5.72
C SER A 5 -8.57 -40.31 5.65
N GLN A 6 -8.03 -40.52 4.46
CA GLN A 6 -6.67 -40.10 4.09
C GLN A 6 -6.58 -38.57 4.15
N ASN A 7 -6.00 -38.04 5.23
CA ASN A 7 -5.33 -36.75 5.18
C ASN A 7 -3.89 -37.02 4.71
N ASP A 8 -3.70 -37.03 3.39
CA ASP A 8 -2.38 -37.07 2.78
C ASP A 8 -1.66 -35.75 3.07
N GLN A 9 -0.85 -35.80 4.12
CA GLN A 9 0.03 -34.73 4.51
C GLN A 9 1.22 -34.73 3.56
N THR A 10 1.13 -33.92 2.50
CA THR A 10 2.26 -33.64 1.61
C THR A 10 3.30 -32.84 2.40
N GLN A 11 4.11 -33.52 3.22
CA GLN A 11 5.32 -32.93 3.78
C GLN A 11 6.26 -32.66 2.61
N ILE A 12 6.21 -31.42 2.10
CA ILE A 12 7.18 -30.95 1.13
C ILE A 12 8.56 -31.10 1.77
N ASN A 13 9.38 -31.96 1.16
CA ASN A 13 10.79 -32.15 1.48
C ASN A 13 11.56 -30.85 1.17
N LYS A 14 11.53 -29.90 2.10
CA LYS A 14 12.17 -28.57 1.98
C LYS A 14 13.66 -28.65 2.30
N LEU A 15 14.49 -28.03 1.46
CA LEU A 15 15.91 -27.79 1.74
C LEU A 15 16.14 -26.39 2.32
N GLN A 16 15.52 -25.37 1.70
CA GLN A 16 15.69 -23.98 2.08
C GLN A 16 14.45 -23.17 1.70
N GLU A 17 14.14 -22.14 2.48
CA GLU A 17 13.01 -21.25 2.29
C GLU A 17 13.48 -19.79 2.40
N VAL A 18 13.12 -18.98 1.41
CA VAL A 18 13.40 -17.53 1.39
C VAL A 18 12.11 -16.79 1.06
N SER A 19 11.71 -15.86 1.92
CA SER A 19 10.58 -14.95 1.67
C SER A 19 11.08 -13.65 1.06
N ARG A 20 10.39 -13.16 0.02
CA ARG A 20 10.67 -11.87 -0.61
C ARG A 20 9.37 -11.12 -0.86
N ASP A 21 9.34 -9.83 -0.53
CA ASP A 21 8.29 -8.93 -1.00
C ASP A 21 8.53 -8.65 -2.49
N GLN A 22 7.49 -8.78 -3.31
CA GLN A 22 7.52 -8.44 -4.72
C GLN A 22 6.33 -7.57 -5.08
N GLU A 23 6.60 -6.48 -5.78
CA GLU A 23 5.58 -5.61 -6.35
C GLU A 23 5.18 -6.18 -7.71
N TYR A 24 3.89 -6.22 -8.02
CA TYR A 24 3.46 -6.52 -9.38
C TYR A 24 2.20 -5.75 -9.72
N PHE A 25 2.00 -5.53 -11.01
CA PHE A 25 0.78 -4.92 -11.53
C PHE A 25 -0.28 -6.00 -11.77
N ASP A 26 -1.43 -5.88 -11.11
CA ASP A 26 -2.59 -6.73 -11.35
C ASP A 26 -3.42 -6.16 -12.49
N GLN A 27 -3.56 -6.94 -13.56
CA GLN A 27 -4.23 -6.48 -14.78
C GLN A 27 -5.74 -6.31 -14.61
N GLU A 28 -6.39 -7.15 -13.80
CA GLU A 28 -7.85 -7.09 -13.61
C GLU A 28 -8.21 -5.87 -12.77
N MET A 29 -7.39 -5.59 -11.78
CA MET A 29 -7.62 -4.54 -10.82
C MET A 29 -7.00 -3.20 -11.24
N GLN A 30 -6.09 -3.18 -12.23
CA GLN A 30 -5.30 -2.01 -12.65
C GLN A 30 -4.47 -1.37 -11.52
N PHE A 31 -4.22 -2.10 -10.43
CA PHE A 31 -3.43 -1.63 -9.29
C PHE A 31 -2.10 -2.37 -9.19
N LEU A 32 -1.07 -1.68 -8.69
CA LEU A 32 0.10 -2.37 -8.16
C LEU A 32 -0.23 -2.97 -6.79
N TYR A 33 0.01 -4.26 -6.65
CA TYR A 33 -0.02 -4.94 -5.36
C TYR A 33 1.38 -5.36 -4.98
N LYS A 34 1.75 -5.08 -3.72
CA LYS A 34 2.86 -5.75 -3.07
C LYS A 34 2.34 -7.09 -2.56
N ARG A 35 2.88 -8.20 -3.05
CA ARG A 35 2.61 -9.53 -2.49
C ARG A 35 3.90 -10.13 -1.98
N GLN A 36 3.79 -10.79 -0.82
CA GLN A 36 4.84 -11.67 -0.35
C GLN A 36 4.85 -12.93 -1.19
N LEU A 37 5.99 -13.20 -1.82
CA LEU A 37 6.27 -14.43 -2.52
C LEU A 37 7.26 -15.25 -1.71
N LYS A 38 7.03 -16.55 -1.69
CA LYS A 38 7.85 -17.53 -1.00
C LYS A 38 8.59 -18.38 -2.02
N ILE A 39 9.91 -18.38 -1.93
CA ILE A 39 10.79 -19.17 -2.78
C ILE A 39 11.18 -20.41 -1.99
N VAL A 40 10.82 -21.58 -2.49
CA VAL A 40 11.07 -22.88 -1.86
C VAL A 40 12.00 -23.68 -2.75
N PHE A 41 13.14 -24.08 -2.20
CA PHE A 41 14.05 -25.05 -2.81
C PHE A 41 13.72 -26.45 -2.31
N THR A 42 13.38 -27.36 -3.22
CA THR A 42 13.03 -28.74 -2.87
C THR A 42 14.23 -29.66 -2.96
N LYS A 43 14.18 -30.81 -2.25
CA LYS A 43 15.21 -31.87 -2.35
C LYS A 43 15.40 -32.41 -3.78
N ASN A 44 14.40 -32.27 -4.64
CA ASN A 44 14.44 -32.70 -6.03
C ASN A 44 15.05 -31.63 -6.96
N GLN A 45 15.74 -30.65 -6.39
CA GLN A 45 16.32 -29.52 -7.12
C GLN A 45 15.26 -28.70 -7.87
N GLU A 46 14.02 -28.63 -7.37
CA GLU A 46 13.04 -27.69 -7.90
C GLU A 46 13.07 -26.37 -7.13
N ILE A 47 12.94 -25.25 -7.85
CA ILE A 47 12.53 -23.96 -7.30
C ILE A 47 11.03 -23.84 -7.49
N LYS A 48 10.33 -23.58 -6.38
CA LYS A 48 8.91 -23.22 -6.40
C LYS A 48 8.76 -21.79 -5.92
N ILE A 49 8.04 -20.98 -6.69
CA ILE A 49 7.61 -19.66 -6.28
C ILE A 49 6.14 -19.78 -5.91
N ILE A 50 5.84 -19.52 -4.64
CA ILE A 50 4.53 -19.74 -4.02
C ILE A 50 3.98 -18.39 -3.57
N SER A 51 2.72 -18.11 -3.86
CA SER A 51 2.02 -16.92 -3.38
C SER A 51 1.76 -16.99 -1.87
N SER A 52 1.36 -15.87 -1.27
CA SER A 52 0.88 -15.83 0.12
C SER A 52 -0.39 -16.68 0.35
N SER A 53 -1.17 -16.98 -0.69
CA SER A 53 -2.32 -17.89 -0.63
C SER A 53 -1.95 -19.37 -0.73
N GLY A 54 -0.67 -19.69 -0.95
CA GLY A 54 -0.20 -21.07 -1.15
C GLY A 54 -0.24 -21.58 -2.60
N GLU A 55 -0.66 -20.75 -3.56
CA GLU A 55 -0.68 -21.09 -4.98
C GLU A 55 0.75 -21.16 -5.54
N ILE A 56 1.08 -22.25 -6.24
CA ILE A 56 2.37 -22.38 -6.94
C ILE A 56 2.28 -21.58 -8.23
N ILE A 57 2.97 -20.44 -8.25
CA ILE A 57 3.03 -19.53 -9.41
C ILE A 57 3.98 -20.06 -10.48
N ARG A 58 5.12 -20.62 -10.04
CA ARG A 58 6.17 -21.18 -10.92
C ARG A 58 6.81 -22.38 -10.23
N SER A 59 7.07 -23.43 -10.99
CA SER A 59 7.88 -24.58 -10.57
C SER A 59 8.88 -24.87 -11.68
N GLU A 60 10.16 -24.92 -11.36
CA GLU A 60 11.23 -25.16 -12.32
C GLU A 60 12.30 -26.08 -11.73
N ILE A 61 12.74 -27.07 -12.50
CA ILE A 61 13.83 -27.96 -12.11
C ILE A 61 15.15 -27.22 -12.37
N ILE A 62 15.89 -26.93 -11.31
CA ILE A 62 17.28 -26.50 -11.37
C ILE A 62 18.10 -27.72 -11.82
N LEU A 63 18.86 -27.58 -12.90
CA LEU A 63 19.87 -28.57 -13.23
C LEU A 63 20.97 -28.50 -12.14
N SER A 64 21.12 -29.58 -11.39
CA SER A 64 22.00 -29.88 -10.23
C SER A 64 23.33 -29.14 -10.00
N SER A 65 23.84 -28.37 -10.95
CA SER A 65 25.13 -27.69 -10.88
C SER A 65 25.04 -26.18 -10.59
N CYS A 66 23.92 -25.49 -10.81
CA CYS A 66 23.86 -24.03 -10.53
C CYS A 66 23.59 -23.75 -9.03
N HIS A 67 24.67 -23.50 -8.28
CA HIS A 67 24.63 -23.02 -6.89
C HIS A 67 24.60 -21.49 -6.76
N GLU A 68 24.68 -20.75 -7.87
CA GLU A 68 24.48 -19.30 -7.84
C GLU A 68 23.01 -19.00 -7.55
N ASP A 69 22.78 -18.10 -6.59
CA ASP A 69 21.46 -17.59 -6.24
C ASP A 69 20.80 -17.17 -7.56
N PRO A 70 19.67 -17.77 -7.96
CA PRO A 70 19.11 -17.55 -9.27
C PRO A 70 18.94 -16.05 -9.43
N GLU A 71 19.63 -15.46 -10.41
CA GLU A 71 19.38 -14.09 -10.85
C GLU A 71 17.89 -14.05 -11.17
N MET A 72 17.09 -13.59 -10.20
CA MET A 72 15.66 -13.43 -10.31
C MET A 72 15.37 -11.94 -10.41
N PRO A 73 15.73 -11.28 -11.52
CA PRO A 73 15.27 -9.93 -11.81
C PRO A 73 13.83 -10.01 -12.35
N PHE A 74 12.96 -10.77 -11.69
CA PHE A 74 11.54 -10.73 -12.01
C PHE A 74 10.96 -9.58 -11.21
N PHE A 75 10.46 -8.57 -11.91
CA PHE A 75 9.91 -7.38 -11.27
C PHE A 75 8.38 -7.35 -11.34
N ASN A 76 7.76 -8.37 -11.96
CA ASN A 76 6.31 -8.54 -11.94
C ASN A 76 5.91 -10.02 -12.11
N LEU A 77 4.66 -10.32 -11.72
CA LEU A 77 4.09 -11.67 -11.70
C LEU A 77 4.01 -12.32 -13.09
N GLU A 78 3.77 -11.56 -14.16
CA GLU A 78 3.74 -12.13 -15.51
C GLU A 78 5.10 -12.62 -15.94
N GLN A 79 6.17 -11.88 -15.66
CA GLN A 79 7.53 -12.35 -15.94
C GLN A 79 7.81 -13.64 -15.17
N ILE A 80 7.43 -13.72 -13.90
CA ILE A 80 7.59 -14.94 -13.10
C ILE A 80 6.88 -16.12 -13.77
N LYS A 81 5.64 -15.93 -14.23
CA LYS A 81 4.81 -16.98 -14.85
C LYS A 81 5.26 -17.37 -16.25
N HIS A 82 5.69 -16.41 -17.06
CA HIS A 82 5.76 -16.57 -18.51
C HIS A 82 7.17 -16.45 -19.10
N LEU A 83 8.08 -15.73 -18.43
CA LEU A 83 9.44 -15.53 -18.93
C LEU A 83 10.34 -16.71 -18.56
N LYS A 84 10.93 -17.34 -19.58
CA LYS A 84 12.00 -18.34 -19.41
C LYS A 84 13.21 -17.95 -20.24
N TRP A 85 14.39 -18.29 -19.75
CA TRP A 85 15.64 -18.10 -20.46
C TRP A 85 16.21 -19.45 -20.86
N LEU A 86 16.57 -19.60 -22.13
CA LEU A 86 17.14 -20.83 -22.70
C LEU A 86 18.57 -20.56 -23.14
N GLY A 87 19.49 -21.42 -22.72
CA GLY A 87 20.90 -21.34 -23.08
C GLY A 87 21.69 -22.52 -22.54
N LYS A 88 23.02 -22.47 -22.71
CA LYS A 88 23.92 -23.51 -22.23
C LYS A 88 24.60 -23.05 -20.94
N TYR A 89 24.86 -24.03 -20.07
CA TYR A 89 25.72 -23.88 -18.92
C TYR A 89 27.03 -24.65 -19.13
N GLN A 90 28.12 -24.13 -18.61
CA GLN A 90 29.40 -24.80 -18.48
C GLN A 90 29.96 -24.45 -17.10
N ASP A 91 30.29 -25.47 -16.30
CA ASP A 91 30.79 -25.29 -14.93
C ASP A 91 29.93 -24.30 -14.12
N THR A 92 28.61 -24.53 -14.12
CA THR A 92 27.60 -23.70 -13.41
C THR A 92 27.35 -22.30 -13.99
N LYS A 93 28.15 -21.87 -14.99
CA LYS A 93 28.10 -20.53 -15.58
C LYS A 93 27.36 -20.52 -16.91
N LYS A 94 26.62 -19.44 -17.17
CA LYS A 94 25.96 -19.22 -18.46
C LYS A 94 27.01 -19.03 -19.56
N VAL A 95 26.91 -19.77 -20.67
CA VAL A 95 27.84 -19.64 -21.81
C VAL A 95 27.09 -19.63 -23.14
N GLY A 96 27.71 -19.02 -24.15
CA GLY A 96 27.20 -19.03 -25.52
C GLY A 96 25.93 -18.19 -25.69
N LYS A 97 25.12 -18.54 -26.70
CA LYS A 97 23.89 -17.80 -27.03
C LYS A 97 22.78 -18.13 -26.03
N TRP A 98 22.14 -17.09 -25.53
CA TRP A 98 20.97 -17.15 -24.66
C TRP A 98 19.80 -16.44 -25.32
N ILE A 99 18.62 -17.06 -25.25
CA ILE A 99 17.37 -16.54 -25.80
C ILE A 99 16.28 -16.54 -24.74
N ALA A 100 15.29 -15.66 -24.88
CA ALA A 100 14.13 -15.63 -24.00
C ALA A 100 12.90 -16.26 -24.67
N THR A 101 12.03 -16.87 -23.86
CA THR A 101 10.68 -17.25 -24.27
C THR A 101 9.64 -16.59 -23.39
N TRP A 102 8.47 -16.29 -23.96
CA TRP A 102 7.31 -15.73 -23.27
C TRP A 102 6.09 -16.57 -23.59
N LYS A 103 5.40 -17.09 -22.56
CA LYS A 103 4.28 -18.04 -22.77
C LYS A 103 4.67 -19.23 -23.66
N ASN A 104 5.92 -19.69 -23.52
CA ASN A 104 6.56 -20.74 -24.33
C ASN A 104 6.83 -20.38 -25.82
N GLU A 105 6.60 -19.14 -26.24
CA GLU A 105 6.98 -18.65 -27.57
C GLU A 105 8.36 -18.00 -27.53
N ILE A 106 9.20 -18.24 -28.55
CA ILE A 106 10.53 -17.61 -28.64
C ILE A 106 10.36 -16.11 -28.93
N LEU A 107 10.92 -15.27 -28.06
CA LEU A 107 10.97 -13.83 -28.30
C LEU A 107 12.08 -13.52 -29.31
N LEU A 108 11.69 -13.06 -30.50
CA LEU A 108 12.63 -12.80 -31.59
C LEU A 108 13.69 -11.76 -31.20
N ASP A 109 14.93 -12.14 -31.45
CA ASP A 109 16.16 -11.38 -31.18
C ASP A 109 16.37 -10.96 -29.72
N VAL A 110 15.60 -11.50 -28.77
CA VAL A 110 15.78 -11.21 -27.34
C VAL A 110 16.82 -12.15 -26.74
N GLY A 111 17.79 -11.56 -26.04
CA GLY A 111 18.94 -12.23 -25.44
C GLY A 111 20.26 -11.73 -26.01
N GLY A 112 21.29 -12.58 -25.95
CA GLY A 112 22.64 -12.22 -26.35
C GLY A 112 23.63 -13.36 -26.11
N GLN A 113 24.90 -13.04 -25.91
CA GLN A 113 25.95 -14.04 -25.71
C GLN A 113 26.66 -13.86 -24.37
N TYR A 114 26.97 -14.98 -23.72
CA TYR A 114 27.88 -15.04 -22.58
C TYR A 114 29.24 -15.62 -23.02
N CYS A 115 30.32 -15.08 -22.43
CA CYS A 115 31.66 -15.63 -22.58
C CYS A 115 31.84 -16.88 -21.70
N GLN A 116 32.97 -17.59 -21.86
CA GLN A 116 33.30 -18.78 -21.05
C GLN A 116 33.39 -18.49 -19.54
N LYS A 117 33.61 -17.22 -19.15
CA LYS A 117 33.66 -16.80 -17.74
C LYS A 117 32.29 -16.49 -17.15
N GLY A 118 31.19 -16.67 -17.88
CA GLY A 118 29.84 -16.36 -17.39
C GLY A 118 29.43 -14.90 -17.54
N MET A 119 30.19 -14.07 -18.27
CA MET A 119 29.91 -12.64 -18.41
C MET A 119 29.23 -12.33 -19.74
N LYS A 120 28.28 -11.40 -19.75
CA LYS A 120 27.63 -10.92 -20.97
C LYS A 120 28.65 -10.25 -21.90
N GLN A 121 28.52 -10.50 -23.21
CA GLN A 121 29.36 -9.94 -24.25
C GLN A 121 28.58 -9.66 -25.54
N GLY A 122 29.04 -8.69 -26.32
CA GLY A 122 28.49 -8.33 -27.63
C GLY A 122 27.12 -7.66 -27.54
N ARG A 123 26.34 -7.74 -28.61
CA ARG A 123 25.00 -7.14 -28.67
C ARG A 123 23.99 -7.92 -27.83
N TRP A 124 23.19 -7.19 -27.07
CA TRP A 124 22.11 -7.70 -26.24
C TRP A 124 20.81 -6.95 -26.52
N LYS A 125 19.70 -7.69 -26.46
CA LYS A 125 18.34 -7.15 -26.38
C LYS A 125 17.68 -7.74 -25.14
N GLU A 126 17.49 -6.91 -24.14
CA GLU A 126 16.99 -7.26 -22.83
C GLU A 126 15.53 -6.85 -22.68
N ILE A 127 14.84 -7.56 -21.81
CA ILE A 127 13.46 -7.29 -21.45
C ILE A 127 13.45 -6.25 -20.34
N PHE A 128 12.65 -5.19 -20.47
CA PHE A 128 12.53 -4.16 -19.43
C PHE A 128 11.90 -4.73 -18.15
N LYS A 129 12.20 -4.13 -17.00
CA LYS A 129 11.71 -4.59 -15.70
C LYS A 129 10.18 -4.77 -15.64
N ASN A 130 9.44 -3.85 -16.26
CA ASN A 130 7.98 -3.92 -16.30
C ASN A 130 7.46 -4.51 -17.60
N TYR A 131 8.16 -5.46 -18.18
CA TYR A 131 7.65 -6.15 -19.36
C TYR A 131 6.46 -7.02 -18.97
N PHE A 132 5.37 -6.86 -19.70
CA PHE A 132 4.16 -7.67 -19.63
C PHE A 132 3.48 -7.66 -21.01
N GLU A 133 2.42 -8.44 -21.18
CA GLU A 133 1.78 -8.65 -22.49
C GLU A 133 1.43 -7.35 -23.25
N LYS A 134 0.97 -6.29 -22.55
CA LYS A 134 0.61 -5.01 -23.18
C LYS A 134 1.76 -3.97 -23.19
N ALA A 135 2.82 -4.20 -22.41
CA ALA A 135 4.01 -3.33 -22.39
C ALA A 135 5.28 -4.10 -22.74
N GLN A 136 5.41 -4.41 -24.03
CA GLN A 136 6.59 -5.08 -24.58
C GLN A 136 7.74 -4.09 -24.80
N VAL A 137 8.39 -3.69 -23.70
CA VAL A 137 9.53 -2.77 -23.71
C VAL A 137 10.84 -3.55 -23.67
N TYR A 138 11.78 -3.19 -24.53
CA TYR A 138 13.11 -3.78 -24.59
C TYR A 138 14.20 -2.73 -24.41
N GLU A 139 15.35 -3.13 -23.88
CA GLU A 139 16.58 -2.34 -23.90
C GLU A 139 17.60 -3.06 -24.78
N GLN A 140 18.27 -2.35 -25.69
CA GLN A 140 19.29 -2.95 -26.55
C GLN A 140 20.59 -2.15 -26.53
N GLY A 141 21.71 -2.85 -26.53
CA GLY A 141 23.04 -2.23 -26.56
C GLY A 141 24.13 -3.27 -26.57
N GLU A 142 25.35 -2.85 -26.21
CA GLU A 142 26.52 -3.72 -26.18
C GLU A 142 27.00 -3.97 -24.75
N TYR A 143 27.48 -5.19 -24.54
CA TYR A 143 28.17 -5.60 -23.33
C TYR A 143 29.64 -5.93 -23.63
N ILE A 144 30.54 -5.52 -22.73
CA ILE A 144 31.93 -6.00 -22.69
C ILE A 144 32.22 -6.44 -21.25
N ASN A 145 32.61 -7.70 -21.09
CA ASN A 145 32.94 -8.30 -19.79
C ASN A 145 31.85 -8.07 -18.72
N GLY A 146 30.57 -8.20 -19.11
CA GLY A 146 29.44 -8.02 -18.21
C GLY A 146 29.03 -6.56 -17.96
N MET A 147 29.77 -5.57 -18.47
CA MET A 147 29.43 -4.15 -18.35
C MET A 147 28.69 -3.65 -19.60
N ARG A 148 27.62 -2.87 -19.41
CA ARG A 148 26.95 -2.15 -20.50
C ARG A 148 27.89 -1.07 -21.01
N ILE A 149 28.08 -0.97 -22.32
CA ILE A 149 28.94 0.05 -22.94
C ILE A 149 28.24 0.69 -24.14
N GLY A 150 28.66 1.90 -24.48
CA GLY A 150 28.20 2.59 -25.68
C GLY A 150 26.74 3.00 -25.62
N ILE A 151 26.12 3.09 -26.81
CA ILE A 151 24.72 3.52 -26.93
C ILE A 151 23.79 2.36 -26.53
N TRP A 152 22.89 2.67 -25.61
CA TRP A 152 21.80 1.80 -25.19
C TRP A 152 20.46 2.44 -25.54
N ASN A 153 19.62 1.69 -26.25
CA ASN A 153 18.34 2.16 -26.78
C ASN A 153 17.19 1.46 -26.06
N THR A 154 16.16 2.21 -25.67
CA THR A 154 14.91 1.65 -25.16
C THR A 154 13.84 1.65 -26.25
N ILE A 155 13.32 0.46 -26.57
CA ILE A 155 12.37 0.23 -27.66
C ILE A 155 11.01 -0.17 -27.10
N TYR A 156 9.95 0.47 -27.58
CA TYR A 156 8.57 0.07 -27.33
C TYR A 156 7.79 0.06 -28.64
N GLN A 157 7.11 -1.05 -28.95
CA GLN A 157 6.38 -1.23 -30.22
C GLN A 157 7.23 -0.89 -31.46
N ASN A 158 8.47 -1.38 -31.49
CA ASN A 158 9.46 -1.12 -32.54
C ASN A 158 9.82 0.36 -32.75
N LYS A 159 9.54 1.22 -31.77
CA LYS A 159 9.93 2.63 -31.78
C LYS A 159 10.94 2.89 -30.68
N LEU A 160 11.98 3.66 -31.01
CA LEU A 160 12.90 4.21 -30.04
C LEU A 160 12.15 5.22 -29.16
N ILE A 161 12.08 4.95 -27.85
CA ILE A 161 11.39 5.81 -26.88
C ILE A 161 12.31 6.33 -25.77
N GLY A 162 13.53 5.82 -25.68
CA GLY A 162 14.51 6.30 -24.71
C GLY A 162 15.87 5.64 -24.88
N GLY A 163 16.69 5.73 -23.84
CA GLY A 163 18.08 5.25 -23.86
C GLY A 163 19.10 6.34 -23.54
N GLY A 164 20.38 6.04 -23.75
CA GLY A 164 21.49 6.95 -23.55
C GLY A 164 22.84 6.26 -23.77
N PHE A 165 23.91 6.81 -23.19
CA PHE A 165 25.27 6.30 -23.37
C PHE A 165 25.88 5.79 -22.06
N TYR A 166 26.52 4.63 -22.12
CA TYR A 166 27.39 4.10 -21.07
C TYR A 166 28.86 4.25 -21.46
N ASP A 167 29.69 4.70 -20.53
CA ASP A 167 31.13 4.78 -20.73
C ASP A 167 31.83 3.41 -20.62
N GLN A 168 33.17 3.42 -20.67
CA GLN A 168 33.99 2.21 -20.62
C GLN A 168 33.98 1.53 -19.25
N GLN A 169 33.56 2.25 -18.21
CA GLN A 169 33.39 1.74 -16.84
C GLN A 169 31.97 1.24 -16.58
N GLY A 170 31.10 1.29 -17.60
CA GLY A 170 29.70 0.90 -17.50
C GLY A 170 28.84 1.88 -16.72
N GLN A 171 29.27 3.13 -16.59
CA GLN A 171 28.50 4.20 -15.96
C GLN A 171 27.72 4.99 -17.01
N LYS A 172 26.51 5.40 -16.66
CA LYS A 172 25.71 6.29 -17.50
C LYS A 172 26.40 7.65 -17.63
N ASN A 173 26.49 8.16 -18.85
CA ASN A 173 27.10 9.46 -19.15
C ASN A 173 26.33 10.17 -20.29
N GLY A 174 26.27 11.50 -20.23
CA GLY A 174 25.60 12.35 -21.21
C GLY A 174 24.08 12.36 -21.11
N GLN A 175 23.39 12.64 -22.23
CA GLN A 175 21.93 12.74 -22.27
C GLN A 175 21.26 11.37 -22.21
N TRP A 176 20.19 11.29 -21.42
CA TRP A 176 19.43 10.07 -21.16
C TRP A 176 17.93 10.34 -21.18
N ILE A 177 17.19 9.35 -21.67
CA ILE A 177 15.73 9.26 -21.53
C ILE A 177 15.41 7.95 -20.81
N GLU A 178 14.90 8.04 -19.59
CA GLU A 178 14.51 6.91 -18.75
C GLU A 178 13.00 6.74 -18.74
N LEU A 179 12.53 5.51 -18.58
CA LEU A 179 11.13 5.20 -18.43
C LEU A 179 10.77 5.15 -16.95
N CYS A 180 9.59 5.64 -16.60
CA CYS A 180 9.05 5.48 -15.26
C CYS A 180 8.85 4.00 -14.89
N ASN A 181 8.96 3.71 -13.59
CA ASN A 181 8.64 2.39 -13.02
C ASN A 181 7.17 1.99 -13.25
N TYR A 182 6.32 2.92 -13.66
CA TYR A 182 4.92 2.65 -13.99
C TYR A 182 4.64 2.83 -15.48
N PHE A 183 5.68 2.70 -16.33
CA PHE A 183 5.52 2.79 -17.77
C PHE A 183 4.60 1.68 -18.29
N GLN A 184 3.48 2.09 -18.87
CA GLN A 184 2.45 1.20 -19.42
C GLN A 184 1.91 1.75 -20.74
N CYS A 185 1.12 0.97 -21.46
CA CYS A 185 0.52 1.39 -22.73
C CYS A 185 -0.25 2.71 -22.60
N ASP A 186 -0.96 2.89 -21.48
CA ASP A 186 -1.80 4.06 -21.23
C ASP A 186 -1.15 5.11 -20.32
N ASN A 187 0.03 4.81 -19.75
CA ASN A 187 0.78 5.70 -18.89
C ASN A 187 2.26 5.72 -19.30
N GLN A 188 2.57 6.51 -20.32
CA GLN A 188 3.91 6.60 -20.90
C GLN A 188 4.62 7.83 -20.33
N ILE A 189 5.19 7.69 -19.14
CA ILE A 189 6.00 8.72 -18.49
C ILE A 189 7.48 8.43 -18.71
N ILE A 190 8.22 9.45 -19.13
CA ILE A 190 9.66 9.42 -19.32
C ILE A 190 10.32 10.56 -18.54
N PHE A 191 11.57 10.32 -18.13
CA PHE A 191 12.45 11.30 -17.51
C PHE A 191 13.59 11.59 -18.48
N GLN A 192 13.84 12.85 -18.81
CA GLN A 192 14.90 13.23 -19.74
C GLN A 192 15.87 14.19 -19.07
N GLY A 193 17.16 13.87 -19.08
CA GLY A 193 18.18 14.74 -18.50
C GLY A 193 19.58 14.20 -18.72
N GLU A 194 20.53 14.68 -17.92
CA GLU A 194 21.94 14.36 -18.08
C GLU A 194 22.48 13.52 -16.93
N TYR A 195 23.35 12.57 -17.29
CA TYR A 195 24.17 11.80 -16.39
C TYR A 195 25.63 12.23 -16.48
N LEU A 196 26.33 12.24 -15.35
CA LEU A 196 27.78 12.35 -15.25
C LEU A 196 28.31 11.27 -14.31
N ASN A 197 29.13 10.35 -14.84
CA ASN A 197 29.74 9.24 -14.09
C ASN A 197 28.72 8.44 -13.26
N GLY A 198 27.61 8.08 -13.91
CA GLY A 198 26.53 7.29 -13.30
C GLY A 198 25.60 8.07 -12.37
N LYS A 199 25.78 9.38 -12.20
CA LYS A 199 24.93 10.24 -11.37
C LYS A 199 24.09 11.18 -12.22
N LYS A 200 22.81 11.33 -11.88
CA LYS A 200 21.95 12.35 -12.50
C LYS A 200 22.46 13.74 -12.12
N ILE A 201 22.56 14.65 -13.07
CA ILE A 201 22.98 16.03 -12.85
C ILE A 201 22.02 16.99 -13.56
N GLY A 202 21.98 18.25 -13.12
CA GLY A 202 21.23 19.30 -13.79
C GLY A 202 19.72 19.12 -13.70
N THR A 203 19.00 19.64 -14.69
CA THR A 203 17.54 19.54 -14.75
C THR A 203 17.12 18.29 -15.52
N TRP A 204 16.13 17.59 -14.99
CA TRP A 204 15.56 16.37 -15.53
C TRP A 204 14.07 16.58 -15.78
N ASP A 205 13.67 16.63 -17.04
CA ASP A 205 12.29 16.87 -17.47
C ASP A 205 11.45 15.60 -17.33
N ILE A 206 10.31 15.73 -16.66
CA ILE A 206 9.29 14.68 -16.55
C ILE A 206 8.26 14.91 -17.64
N ASN A 207 8.30 14.09 -18.67
CA ASN A 207 7.39 14.19 -19.80
C ASN A 207 6.39 13.04 -19.78
N ARG A 208 5.12 13.37 -20.00
CA ARG A 208 4.05 12.40 -20.14
C ARG A 208 3.53 12.42 -21.56
N LYS A 209 3.46 11.25 -22.18
CA LYS A 209 2.77 11.11 -23.46
C LYS A 209 1.30 10.84 -23.20
N ARG A 210 0.46 11.85 -23.44
CA ARG A 210 -0.98 11.68 -23.36
C ARG A 210 -1.42 10.77 -24.50
N LEU A 211 -2.02 9.62 -24.18
CA LEU A 211 -2.66 8.80 -25.19
C LEU A 211 -3.73 9.69 -25.83
N ALA A 212 -3.68 9.86 -27.15
CA ALA A 212 -4.81 10.40 -27.86
C ALA A 212 -5.95 9.41 -27.65
N ILE A 213 -6.85 9.70 -26.71
CA ILE A 213 -8.07 8.94 -26.55
C ILE A 213 -8.73 9.01 -27.91
N PHE A 214 -8.86 7.85 -28.57
CA PHE A 214 -9.58 7.71 -29.83
C PHE A 214 -11.05 8.00 -29.56
N LEU A 215 -11.41 9.26 -29.36
CA LEU A 215 -12.76 9.72 -29.65
C LEU A 215 -12.84 9.69 -31.18
N ASN A 216 -13.31 8.56 -31.68
CA ASN A 216 -13.58 8.24 -33.08
C ASN A 216 -14.70 9.14 -33.66
N LEU A 217 -14.81 10.39 -33.22
CA LEU A 217 -15.88 11.28 -33.61
C LEU A 217 -15.65 11.94 -34.97
N ASN A 218 -14.42 12.02 -35.51
CA ASN A 218 -14.16 12.70 -36.80
C ASN A 218 -12.92 12.21 -37.60
N GLY A 219 -12.43 10.98 -37.40
CA GLY A 219 -11.36 10.40 -38.26
C GLY A 219 -9.95 11.03 -38.18
N CYS A 220 -9.72 12.06 -37.36
CA CYS A 220 -8.40 12.68 -37.19
C CYS A 220 -7.57 11.97 -36.11
N LYS A 221 -6.60 11.14 -36.52
CA LYS A 221 -5.56 10.57 -35.63
C LYS A 221 -4.56 11.66 -35.23
N LYS A 222 -4.82 12.42 -34.15
CA LYS A 222 -3.79 13.30 -33.58
C LYS A 222 -2.71 12.46 -32.90
N LYS A 223 -1.45 12.63 -33.33
CA LYS A 223 -0.28 12.05 -32.65
C LYS A 223 -0.20 12.67 -31.25
N GLY A 224 -0.18 11.85 -30.20
CA GLY A 224 -0.05 12.32 -28.82
C GLY A 224 1.31 13.02 -28.66
N ASN A 225 1.27 14.31 -28.33
CA ASN A 225 2.47 15.08 -27.99
C ASN A 225 2.93 14.72 -26.57
N LEU A 226 4.23 14.87 -26.32
CA LEU A 226 4.77 14.84 -24.95
C LEU A 226 4.37 16.14 -24.25
N GLU A 227 3.82 16.00 -23.05
CA GLU A 227 3.45 17.08 -22.15
C GLU A 227 4.47 17.11 -21.01
N LEU A 228 5.15 18.24 -20.83
CA LEU A 228 6.02 18.46 -19.68
C LEU A 228 5.13 18.59 -18.43
N ILE A 229 5.18 17.58 -17.57
CA ILE A 229 4.38 17.55 -16.33
C ILE A 229 5.20 17.92 -15.10
N GLY A 230 6.53 17.97 -15.22
CA GLY A 230 7.38 18.48 -14.15
C GLY A 230 8.86 18.45 -14.46
N GLN A 231 9.66 18.85 -13.47
CA GLN A 231 11.11 18.87 -13.54
C GLN A 231 11.72 18.42 -12.21
N GLU A 232 12.86 17.75 -12.30
CA GLU A 232 13.71 17.33 -11.19
C GLU A 232 15.04 18.08 -11.31
N GLN A 233 15.68 18.45 -10.19
CA GLN A 233 16.92 19.21 -10.20
C GLN A 233 17.99 18.54 -9.33
N TYR A 234 19.12 18.20 -9.94
CA TYR A 234 20.24 17.52 -9.30
C TYR A 234 21.49 18.40 -9.29
N ASP A 235 22.23 18.37 -8.18
CA ASP A 235 23.56 18.97 -8.10
C ASP A 235 24.63 18.10 -8.78
N GLN A 236 25.88 18.57 -8.79
CA GLN A 236 27.01 17.86 -9.41
C GLN A 236 27.37 16.56 -8.69
N GLN A 237 26.93 16.38 -7.44
CA GLN A 237 27.14 15.18 -6.64
C GLN A 237 26.02 14.15 -6.84
N GLY A 238 24.98 14.49 -7.61
CA GLY A 238 23.79 13.68 -7.85
C GLY A 238 22.75 13.73 -6.74
N GLN A 239 22.83 14.74 -5.86
CA GLN A 239 21.83 14.95 -4.82
C GLN A 239 20.70 15.82 -5.35
N LYS A 240 19.49 15.55 -4.88
CA LYS A 240 18.31 16.36 -5.17
C LYS A 240 18.48 17.78 -4.59
N ASN A 241 18.24 18.81 -5.38
CA ASN A 241 18.34 20.21 -4.96
C ASN A 241 17.36 21.08 -5.75
N GLY A 242 16.81 22.15 -5.17
CA GLY A 242 15.89 23.08 -5.87
C GLY A 242 14.43 22.61 -5.88
N LYS A 243 13.66 22.99 -6.92
CA LYS A 243 12.23 22.64 -7.04
C LYS A 243 12.03 21.27 -7.67
N TRP A 244 11.07 20.52 -7.16
CA TRP A 244 10.87 19.13 -7.46
C TRP A 244 9.41 18.76 -7.65
N ILE A 245 9.18 17.86 -8.59
CA ILE A 245 7.90 17.23 -8.85
C ILE A 245 8.11 15.72 -8.73
N GLU A 246 7.57 15.10 -7.69
CA GLU A 246 7.65 13.66 -7.47
C GLU A 246 6.33 12.98 -7.84
N LEU A 247 6.41 11.88 -8.56
CA LEU A 247 5.26 11.02 -8.82
C LEU A 247 5.07 10.08 -7.64
N SER A 248 3.82 9.89 -7.20
CA SER A 248 3.51 8.90 -6.17
C SER A 248 3.78 7.48 -6.65
N ASP A 249 4.06 6.58 -5.72
CA ASP A 249 4.17 5.15 -6.02
C ASP A 249 2.86 4.59 -6.60
N ASP A 250 1.74 5.21 -6.22
CA ASP A 250 0.39 4.93 -6.74
C ASP A 250 0.03 5.76 -7.99
N PHE A 251 1.01 6.36 -8.68
CA PHE A 251 0.74 7.13 -9.89
C PHE A 251 0.25 6.20 -11.01
N GLN A 252 -1.04 6.26 -11.26
CA GLN A 252 -1.76 5.45 -12.23
C GLN A 252 -2.54 6.34 -13.20
N LYS A 253 -3.09 5.72 -14.25
CA LYS A 253 -3.88 6.44 -15.25
C LYS A 253 -5.08 7.15 -14.61
N GLU A 254 -5.77 6.44 -13.73
CA GLU A 254 -6.99 6.85 -13.03
C GLU A 254 -6.73 7.70 -11.79
N SER A 255 -5.51 7.65 -11.22
CA SER A 255 -5.13 8.33 -9.98
C SER A 255 -3.71 8.87 -10.11
N GLN A 256 -3.59 10.18 -10.32
CA GLN A 256 -2.31 10.83 -10.54
C GLN A 256 -2.02 11.71 -9.33
N ILE A 257 -1.18 11.22 -8.44
CA ILE A 257 -0.73 11.95 -7.26
C ILE A 257 0.69 12.45 -7.54
N ILE A 258 0.87 13.76 -7.45
CA ILE A 258 2.13 14.45 -7.69
C ILE A 258 2.45 15.28 -6.46
N TYR A 259 3.68 15.18 -5.96
CA TYR A 259 4.18 15.99 -4.85
C TYR A 259 5.10 17.07 -5.40
N CYS A 260 4.79 18.34 -5.17
CA CYS A 260 5.57 19.47 -5.64
C CYS A 260 6.20 20.18 -4.45
N GLY A 261 7.52 20.26 -4.36
CA GLY A 261 8.18 20.96 -3.27
C GLY A 261 9.64 21.24 -3.54
N GLU A 262 10.44 21.43 -2.48
CA GLU A 262 11.86 21.73 -2.63
C GLU A 262 12.76 20.69 -1.94
N TYR A 263 13.92 20.47 -2.54
CA TYR A 263 14.99 19.69 -1.96
C TYR A 263 16.21 20.56 -1.69
N LYS A 264 16.95 20.22 -0.62
CA LYS A 264 18.27 20.77 -0.35
C LYS A 264 19.21 19.64 0.10
N SER A 265 20.27 19.41 -0.66
CA SER A 265 21.27 18.37 -0.39
C SER A 265 20.65 16.98 -0.19
N GLY A 266 19.73 16.60 -1.08
CA GLY A 266 19.06 15.30 -1.06
C GLY A 266 17.94 15.16 -0.04
N ARG A 267 17.61 16.21 0.73
CA ARG A 267 16.53 16.17 1.74
C ARG A 267 15.38 17.10 1.38
N LYS A 268 14.15 16.64 1.62
CA LYS A 268 12.95 17.48 1.49
C LYS A 268 13.03 18.66 2.46
N CYS A 269 12.72 19.85 1.96
CA CYS A 269 12.64 21.09 2.72
C CYS A 269 11.57 22.00 2.12
N GLY A 270 11.19 23.06 2.82
CA GLY A 270 10.18 23.98 2.31
C GLY A 270 8.79 23.34 2.23
N ILE A 271 7.87 23.99 1.53
CA ILE A 271 6.47 23.55 1.43
C ILE A 271 6.35 22.50 0.34
N TRP A 272 5.66 21.39 0.62
CA TRP A 272 5.25 20.43 -0.39
C TRP A 272 3.75 20.45 -0.61
N GLU A 273 3.38 20.74 -1.84
CA GLU A 273 2.03 20.64 -2.34
C GLU A 273 1.76 19.23 -2.86
N ILE A 274 0.52 18.78 -2.76
CA ILE A 274 0.08 17.53 -3.38
C ILE A 274 -1.03 17.81 -4.36
N HIS A 275 -0.76 17.47 -5.61
CA HIS A 275 -1.68 17.59 -6.71
C HIS A 275 -2.25 16.21 -7.01
N TYR A 276 -3.57 16.11 -6.96
CA TYR A 276 -4.28 14.86 -7.22
C TYR A 276 -5.23 15.04 -8.41
N GLN A 277 -5.13 14.14 -9.40
CA GLN A 277 -6.03 14.11 -10.54
C GLN A 277 -6.63 12.70 -10.73
N LYS A 278 -7.97 12.62 -10.74
CA LYS A 278 -8.74 11.41 -11.07
C LYS A 278 -9.31 11.51 -12.49
N GLN A 279 -9.26 10.43 -13.28
CA GLN A 279 -10.00 10.43 -14.55
C GLN A 279 -11.51 10.48 -14.28
N ASN A 280 -12.26 11.21 -15.12
CA ASN A 280 -13.70 11.56 -15.03
C ASN A 280 -14.08 12.77 -14.16
N TYR A 281 -13.13 13.40 -13.47
CA TYR A 281 -13.33 14.70 -12.83
C TYR A 281 -12.26 15.67 -13.36
N ASN A 282 -12.65 16.89 -13.75
CA ASN A 282 -11.69 17.93 -14.14
C ASN A 282 -10.65 18.12 -13.03
N TYR A 283 -9.43 18.57 -13.41
CA TYR A 283 -8.36 18.90 -12.47
C TYR A 283 -8.93 19.62 -11.25
N GLN A 284 -8.88 18.99 -10.09
CA GLN A 284 -9.06 19.70 -8.83
C GLN A 284 -7.66 19.93 -8.29
N ILE A 285 -7.11 21.11 -8.61
CA ILE A 285 -5.89 21.57 -7.95
C ILE A 285 -6.25 21.73 -6.48
N ILE A 286 -5.70 20.88 -5.63
CA ILE A 286 -5.71 21.11 -4.19
C ILE A 286 -4.56 22.08 -3.95
N ILE A 287 -4.78 23.36 -4.25
CA ILE A 287 -3.87 24.42 -3.80
C ILE A 287 -4.18 24.61 -2.33
N VAL A 288 -3.31 24.11 -1.45
CA VAL A 288 -3.36 24.53 -0.06
C VAL A 288 -2.58 25.84 0.06
N ASP A 289 -3.22 26.91 -0.40
CA ASP A 289 -2.70 28.27 -0.35
C ASP A 289 -2.68 28.75 1.10
N VAL A 290 -1.51 28.87 1.73
CA VAL A 290 -1.34 29.67 2.95
C VAL A 290 -0.01 30.40 2.90
N ALA A 291 -0.12 31.72 2.79
CA ALA A 291 0.96 32.68 2.81
C ALA A 291 1.85 32.55 4.05
N TYR A 292 3.16 32.63 3.81
CA TYR A 292 4.22 32.98 4.76
C TYR A 292 4.20 32.20 6.09
N ILE A 293 4.94 31.08 6.14
CA ILE A 293 5.80 30.57 7.24
C ILE A 293 6.27 29.14 6.89
N VAL A 294 7.57 28.90 7.03
CA VAL A 294 8.39 27.68 6.87
C VAL A 294 7.63 26.33 6.76
N SER A 295 7.65 25.71 5.56
CA SER A 295 7.31 24.31 5.18
C SER A 295 5.99 23.70 5.64
N LYS A 296 5.25 23.02 4.75
CA LYS A 296 3.94 22.42 5.02
C LYS A 296 3.72 21.24 4.06
N ASP A 297 3.42 20.05 4.56
CA ASP A 297 3.29 18.81 3.76
C ASP A 297 2.07 17.97 4.14
N ILE A 298 1.60 17.19 3.16
CA ILE A 298 0.45 16.29 3.19
C ILE A 298 0.85 14.81 3.02
N LYS A 299 0.10 13.88 3.62
CA LYS A 299 0.14 12.43 3.33
C LYS A 299 -1.30 11.98 3.02
N MET A 300 -1.51 11.05 2.07
CA MET A 300 -2.84 10.48 1.81
C MET A 300 -2.86 9.00 2.23
N GLU A 301 -3.98 8.53 2.81
CA GLU A 301 -4.25 7.11 3.11
C GLU A 301 -5.49 6.62 2.32
N ASP A 302 -5.47 5.35 1.91
CA ASP A 302 -6.33 4.72 0.88
C ASP A 302 -7.85 4.95 1.01
N GLY A 303 -8.49 5.33 -0.12
CA GLY A 303 -9.94 5.28 -0.35
C GLY A 303 -10.47 6.50 -1.11
N LEU A 304 -10.98 6.32 -2.33
CA LEU A 304 -11.38 7.42 -3.22
C LEU A 304 -12.86 7.36 -3.62
N ASN A 305 -13.74 7.30 -2.64
CA ASN A 305 -15.10 7.84 -2.68
C ASN A 305 -15.38 8.36 -1.25
N ASP A 306 -15.60 9.67 -1.12
CA ASP A 306 -16.01 10.39 0.11
C ASP A 306 -15.03 10.38 1.29
N GLY A 307 -14.04 11.30 1.23
CA GLY A 307 -13.20 11.71 2.37
C GLY A 307 -11.69 11.54 2.15
N GLN A 308 -11.05 12.50 1.48
CA GLN A 308 -9.58 12.53 1.38
C GLN A 308 -8.99 13.13 2.65
N VAL A 309 -8.19 12.36 3.39
CA VAL A 309 -7.42 12.88 4.54
C VAL A 309 -6.09 13.44 4.04
N ILE A 310 -5.84 14.69 4.39
CA ILE A 310 -4.58 15.39 4.18
C ILE A 310 -3.94 15.74 5.53
N TYR A 311 -2.62 15.61 5.63
CA TYR A 311 -1.85 16.09 6.78
C TYR A 311 -1.24 17.44 6.41
N GLU A 312 -0.86 18.28 7.37
CA GLU A 312 -0.44 19.63 7.03
C GLU A 312 0.54 20.13 8.08
N GLY A 313 1.85 20.06 7.81
CA GLY A 313 2.85 20.54 8.76
C GLY A 313 4.28 20.57 8.24
N GLN A 314 5.23 20.99 9.08
CA GLN A 314 6.56 21.42 8.64
C GLN A 314 7.57 20.28 8.52
N TYR A 315 8.52 20.42 7.59
CA TYR A 315 9.70 19.55 7.46
C TYR A 315 10.99 20.33 7.65
N GLN A 316 11.90 19.78 8.46
CA GLN A 316 13.26 20.28 8.60
C GLN A 316 14.23 19.12 8.42
N ASN A 317 15.15 19.27 7.45
CA ASN A 317 16.15 18.25 7.13
C ASN A 317 15.54 16.86 6.84
N GLY A 318 14.39 16.82 6.14
CA GLY A 318 13.67 15.59 5.80
C GLY A 318 12.88 14.96 6.95
N LYS A 319 12.78 15.61 8.11
CA LYS A 319 12.00 15.16 9.27
C LYS A 319 10.78 16.02 9.50
N LYS A 320 9.64 15.43 9.88
CA LYS A 320 8.48 16.17 10.35
C LYS A 320 8.81 16.90 11.66
N ILE A 321 8.46 18.18 11.74
CA ILE A 321 8.66 19.02 12.92
C ILE A 321 7.45 19.93 13.14
N GLY A 322 7.33 20.47 14.35
CA GLY A 322 6.34 21.49 14.68
C GLY A 322 4.91 20.97 14.64
N LYS A 323 3.95 21.88 14.43
CA LYS A 323 2.51 21.55 14.42
C LYS A 323 2.09 20.96 13.07
N TRP A 324 1.24 19.94 13.15
CA TRP A 324 0.66 19.23 12.03
C TRP A 324 -0.86 19.22 12.17
N ASP A 325 -1.56 19.71 11.17
CA ASP A 325 -3.02 19.64 11.09
C ASP A 325 -3.43 18.43 10.23
N ILE A 326 -4.56 17.80 10.55
CA ILE A 326 -5.15 16.73 9.75
C ILE A 326 -6.49 17.28 9.24
N LYS A 327 -6.67 17.31 7.93
CA LYS A 327 -7.88 17.85 7.30
C LYS A 327 -8.53 16.79 6.42
N VAL A 328 -9.85 16.76 6.36
CA VAL A 328 -10.59 15.97 5.37
C VAL A 328 -11.15 16.90 4.31
N LYS A 329 -11.10 16.45 3.06
CA LYS A 329 -11.78 17.13 1.96
C LYS A 329 -13.26 16.75 1.93
N ASN A 330 -14.11 17.74 2.16
CA ASN A 330 -15.56 17.65 1.99
C ASN A 330 -15.97 18.55 0.82
N ASP A 331 -16.50 17.96 -0.26
CA ASP A 331 -16.83 18.64 -1.52
C ASP A 331 -15.68 19.53 -2.06
N LEU A 332 -15.70 20.82 -1.69
CA LEU A 332 -14.78 21.87 -2.11
C LEU A 332 -13.99 22.51 -0.96
N GLN A 333 -14.18 22.07 0.29
CA GLN A 333 -13.53 22.65 1.47
C GLN A 333 -12.73 21.59 2.24
N PHE A 334 -11.66 22.04 2.91
CA PHE A 334 -10.89 21.21 3.84
C PHE A 334 -11.32 21.51 5.27
N GLU A 335 -11.94 20.55 5.92
CA GLU A 335 -12.31 20.62 7.33
C GLU A 335 -11.18 20.05 8.18
N LYS A 336 -10.71 20.80 9.18
CA LYS A 336 -9.71 20.32 10.12
C LYS A 336 -10.36 19.34 11.11
N ILE A 337 -9.92 18.08 11.07
CA ILE A 337 -10.46 16.95 11.85
C ILE A 337 -9.46 16.38 12.85
N GLY A 338 -8.21 16.79 12.78
CA GLY A 338 -7.15 16.36 13.68
C GLY A 338 -6.00 17.35 13.74
N TYR A 339 -5.11 17.15 14.69
CA TYR A 339 -3.84 17.87 14.78
C TYR A 339 -2.87 17.17 15.72
N GLY A 340 -1.62 17.61 15.69
CA GLY A 340 -0.55 17.12 16.56
C GLY A 340 0.70 17.97 16.44
N SER A 341 1.76 17.57 17.13
CA SER A 341 3.09 18.14 16.88
C SER A 341 4.20 17.10 16.93
N TYR A 342 5.26 17.36 16.16
CA TYR A 342 6.51 16.60 16.17
C TYR A 342 7.63 17.44 16.76
N ASP A 343 8.53 16.80 17.51
CA ASP A 343 9.78 17.41 17.97
C ASP A 343 10.85 17.45 16.86
N GLU A 344 12.01 18.04 17.14
CA GLU A 344 13.13 18.15 16.19
C GLU A 344 13.71 16.79 15.77
N GLN A 345 13.41 15.72 16.50
CA GLN A 345 13.86 14.37 16.20
C GLN A 345 12.85 13.57 15.36
N GLU A 346 11.67 14.15 15.04
CA GLU A 346 10.52 13.52 14.37
C GLU A 346 9.64 12.65 15.29
N HIS A 347 9.74 12.81 16.61
CA HIS A 347 8.83 12.09 17.49
C HIS A 347 7.57 12.90 17.73
N LYS A 348 6.41 12.23 17.75
CA LYS A 348 5.16 12.82 18.22
C LYS A 348 5.32 13.30 19.65
N ASN A 349 4.92 14.55 19.88
CA ASN A 349 5.01 15.20 21.18
C ASN A 349 3.82 16.15 21.39
N GLY A 350 3.35 16.29 22.63
CA GLY A 350 2.23 17.17 23.01
C GLY A 350 0.85 16.58 22.70
N ILE A 351 -0.15 17.43 22.56
CA ILE A 351 -1.55 17.03 22.34
C ILE A 351 -1.79 16.62 20.89
N TRP A 352 -2.47 15.49 20.72
CA TRP A 352 -2.85 14.91 19.44
C TRP A 352 -4.35 14.64 19.39
N LEU A 353 -4.95 14.95 18.25
CA LEU A 353 -6.26 14.49 17.81
C LEU A 353 -6.02 13.63 16.56
N GLU A 354 -6.01 12.31 16.74
CA GLU A 354 -5.71 11.32 15.70
C GLU A 354 -6.99 10.71 15.11
N LEU A 355 -6.93 10.31 13.85
CA LEU A 355 -8.01 9.55 13.21
C LEU A 355 -7.82 8.06 13.45
N SER A 356 -8.94 7.31 13.53
CA SER A 356 -8.86 5.86 13.47
C SER A 356 -8.37 5.38 12.10
N GLY A 357 -7.59 4.30 12.05
CA GLY A 357 -7.11 3.73 10.78
C GLY A 357 -8.20 3.22 9.81
N ASN A 358 -9.46 3.31 10.21
CA ASN A 358 -10.63 3.00 9.37
C ASN A 358 -11.37 4.27 8.92
N TYR A 359 -10.76 5.45 8.98
CA TYR A 359 -11.34 6.70 8.48
C TYR A 359 -11.47 6.63 6.95
N ARG A 360 -12.54 5.99 6.47
CA ARG A 360 -12.77 5.68 5.05
C ARG A 360 -14.11 6.17 4.52
N ASN A 361 -14.95 6.80 5.34
CA ASN A 361 -16.28 7.23 4.92
C ASN A 361 -16.82 8.38 5.79
N MET A 362 -17.39 9.42 5.18
CA MET A 362 -17.96 10.62 5.81
C MET A 362 -19.12 10.35 6.81
N GLN A 363 -19.57 9.11 6.90
CA GLN A 363 -20.70 8.69 7.73
C GLN A 363 -20.30 8.18 9.12
N SER A 364 -19.02 8.04 9.43
CA SER A 364 -18.64 7.68 10.80
C SER A 364 -17.18 7.98 11.05
N GLU A 365 -16.93 8.89 11.98
CA GLU A 365 -15.60 9.38 12.30
C GLU A 365 -15.28 9.02 13.75
N VAL A 366 -14.24 8.21 13.93
CA VAL A 366 -13.65 7.94 15.26
C VAL A 366 -12.33 8.70 15.36
N THR A 367 -12.21 9.53 16.38
CA THR A 367 -10.98 10.26 16.69
C THR A 367 -10.49 9.95 18.10
N TYR A 368 -9.17 9.97 18.27
CA TYR A 368 -8.50 9.74 19.55
C TYR A 368 -7.82 11.04 19.97
N TYR A 369 -8.22 11.57 21.12
CA TYR A 369 -7.65 12.79 21.69
C TYR A 369 -6.79 12.44 22.90
N GLY A 370 -5.52 12.85 22.93
CA GLY A 370 -4.65 12.62 24.08
C GLY A 370 -3.25 13.16 23.87
N GLU A 371 -2.32 12.80 24.76
CA GLU A 371 -0.96 13.33 24.74
C GLU A 371 0.06 12.28 24.31
N TYR A 372 1.05 12.74 23.54
CA TYR A 372 2.25 12.00 23.19
C TYR A 372 3.48 12.61 23.85
N LYS A 373 4.46 11.77 24.19
CA LYS A 373 5.80 12.16 24.61
C LYS A 373 6.82 11.22 23.99
N LYS A 374 7.58 11.69 23.01
CA LYS A 374 8.57 10.88 22.25
C LYS A 374 7.92 9.61 21.65
N ASP A 375 6.87 9.79 20.86
CA ASP A 375 6.07 8.71 20.23
C ASP A 375 5.33 7.76 21.19
N LYS A 376 5.41 8.00 22.50
CA LYS A 376 4.66 7.26 23.51
C LYS A 376 3.37 7.99 23.86
N LYS A 377 2.23 7.30 23.76
CA LYS A 377 0.96 7.78 24.33
C LYS A 377 1.09 7.83 25.85
N ILE A 378 0.74 8.97 26.44
CA ILE A 378 0.77 9.20 27.89
C ILE A 378 -0.53 9.87 28.34
N GLY A 379 -0.79 9.83 29.64
CA GLY A 379 -1.90 10.54 30.26
C GLY A 379 -3.27 10.03 29.81
N LYS A 380 -4.28 10.88 29.94
CA LYS A 380 -5.67 10.57 29.58
C LYS A 380 -5.87 10.64 28.07
N TRP A 381 -6.54 9.62 27.53
CA TRP A 381 -6.96 9.54 26.15
C TRP A 381 -8.47 9.40 26.06
N GLU A 382 -9.08 10.16 25.16
CA GLU A 382 -10.51 10.20 24.93
C GLU A 382 -10.82 9.70 23.53
N ILE A 383 -11.87 8.88 23.41
CA ILE A 383 -12.35 8.36 22.13
C ILE A 383 -13.63 9.11 21.81
N HIS A 384 -13.62 9.83 20.70
CA HIS A 384 -14.75 10.59 20.21
C HIS A 384 -15.30 9.94 18.95
N TYR A 385 -16.62 9.99 18.80
CA TYR A 385 -17.34 9.48 17.64
C TYR A 385 -18.30 10.53 17.09
N LYS A 386 -18.35 10.65 15.77
CA LYS A 386 -19.29 11.50 15.04
C LYS A 386 -19.97 10.66 13.96
N TYR A 387 -21.31 10.64 13.98
CA TYR A 387 -22.13 9.84 13.05
C TYR A 387 -22.28 10.49 11.67
N SER A 388 -22.16 11.80 11.54
CA SER A 388 -22.06 12.45 10.23
C SER A 388 -21.51 13.86 10.41
N SER A 389 -21.09 14.50 9.32
CA SER A 389 -20.59 15.88 9.29
C SER A 389 -21.47 16.88 10.06
N ASN A 390 -22.79 16.64 10.11
CA ASN A 390 -23.79 17.51 10.74
C ASN A 390 -23.98 17.31 12.26
N TYR A 391 -23.38 16.28 12.87
CA TYR A 391 -23.50 16.03 14.31
C TYR A 391 -22.19 16.35 15.05
N PRO A 392 -22.25 16.88 16.28
CA PRO A 392 -21.04 17.08 17.07
C PRO A 392 -20.40 15.73 17.46
N PHE A 393 -19.07 15.75 17.67
CA PHE A 393 -18.38 14.61 18.29
C PHE A 393 -18.94 14.34 19.68
N LYS A 394 -19.19 13.05 19.96
CA LYS A 394 -19.58 12.56 21.29
C LYS A 394 -18.46 11.69 21.84
N GLN A 395 -18.06 11.93 23.09
CA GLN A 395 -17.15 11.03 23.79
C GLN A 395 -17.84 9.69 24.02
N ILE A 396 -17.26 8.61 23.50
CA ILE A 396 -17.78 7.24 23.58
C ILE A 396 -16.86 6.31 24.37
N GLY A 397 -15.67 6.77 24.75
CA GLY A 397 -14.73 5.98 25.53
C GLY A 397 -13.45 6.72 25.84
N GLY A 398 -12.45 5.97 26.28
CA GLY A 398 -11.16 6.49 26.71
C GLY A 398 -10.51 5.64 27.78
N GLY A 399 -9.37 6.10 28.26
CA GLY A 399 -8.60 5.53 29.36
C GLY A 399 -7.29 6.28 29.55
N SER A 400 -6.37 5.77 30.38
CA SER A 400 -5.09 6.43 30.61
C SER A 400 -3.90 5.54 30.23
N TYR A 401 -2.81 6.17 29.79
CA TYR A 401 -1.51 5.55 29.55
C TYR A 401 -0.47 6.11 30.51
N ASN A 402 0.40 5.25 31.06
CA ASN A 402 1.52 5.71 31.87
C ASN A 402 2.66 6.22 30.98
N ASP A 403 3.77 6.65 31.58
CA ASP A 403 4.95 7.16 30.86
C ASP A 403 5.62 6.11 29.93
N GLU A 404 5.26 4.84 30.07
CA GLU A 404 5.75 3.74 29.24
C GLU A 404 4.77 3.35 28.12
N SER A 405 3.67 4.10 27.95
CA SER A 405 2.55 3.75 27.07
C SER A 405 1.84 2.44 27.41
N VAL A 406 1.88 2.05 28.68
CA VAL A 406 1.07 0.96 29.21
C VAL A 406 -0.30 1.51 29.63
N LYS A 407 -1.37 0.86 29.20
CA LYS A 407 -2.73 1.22 29.57
C LYS A 407 -2.93 0.98 31.07
N TYR A 408 -3.61 1.89 31.75
CA TYR A 408 -4.02 1.72 33.14
C TYR A 408 -5.35 2.44 33.42
N GLY A 409 -5.97 2.08 34.55
CA GLY A 409 -7.27 2.60 34.94
C GLY A 409 -8.42 2.04 34.10
N ASN A 410 -9.59 2.66 34.20
CA ASN A 410 -10.80 2.20 33.49
C ASN A 410 -10.69 2.51 31.99
N TRP A 411 -10.79 1.46 31.17
CA TRP A 411 -10.75 1.57 29.72
C TRP A 411 -12.09 1.16 29.10
N ILE A 412 -12.55 1.99 28.17
CA ILE A 412 -13.67 1.67 27.30
C ILE A 412 -13.11 1.49 25.89
N GLU A 413 -13.00 0.24 25.43
CA GLU A 413 -12.41 -0.10 24.14
C GLU A 413 -13.46 -0.28 23.02
N LEU A 414 -13.14 0.23 21.84
CA LEU A 414 -13.93 0.11 20.61
C LEU A 414 -13.80 -1.27 19.92
N ILE A 415 -13.68 -2.37 20.67
CA ILE A 415 -13.59 -3.71 20.08
C ILE A 415 -14.89 -4.07 19.31
N THR A 416 -16.00 -3.45 19.71
CA THR A 416 -17.36 -3.91 19.38
C THR A 416 -17.98 -3.18 18.20
N MET A 417 -17.61 -1.92 17.95
CA MET A 417 -18.17 -1.17 16.81
C MET A 417 -17.69 -1.71 15.47
N LYS A 418 -16.48 -2.29 15.33
CA LYS A 418 -16.03 -2.81 14.03
C LYS A 418 -16.84 -4.03 13.58
N SER A 419 -17.09 -4.98 14.48
CA SER A 419 -17.94 -6.14 14.22
C SER A 419 -19.39 -5.73 13.98
N PHE A 420 -19.86 -4.75 14.74
CA PHE A 420 -21.19 -4.17 14.62
C PHE A 420 -21.42 -3.44 13.28
N ILE A 421 -20.52 -2.52 12.90
CA ILE A 421 -20.57 -1.77 11.63
C ILE A 421 -20.50 -2.74 10.44
N ARG A 422 -19.67 -3.79 10.50
CA ARG A 422 -19.65 -4.84 9.47
C ARG A 422 -20.97 -5.60 9.37
N ALA A 423 -21.61 -5.92 10.50
CA ALA A 423 -22.91 -6.58 10.52
C ALA A 423 -24.01 -5.67 9.94
N TYR A 424 -23.95 -4.36 10.23
CA TYR A 424 -24.86 -3.35 9.68
C TYR A 424 -24.68 -3.17 8.17
N ILE A 425 -23.45 -2.99 7.67
CA ILE A 425 -23.17 -2.85 6.23
C ILE A 425 -23.67 -4.07 5.45
N ARG A 426 -23.37 -5.30 5.91
CA ARG A 426 -23.85 -6.53 5.28
C ARG A 426 -25.37 -6.64 5.25
N MET A 427 -26.05 -6.09 6.26
CA MET A 427 -27.52 -6.05 6.32
C MET A 427 -28.08 -5.09 5.27
N VAL A 428 -27.51 -3.88 5.16
CA VAL A 428 -27.92 -2.87 4.17
C VAL A 428 -27.68 -3.39 2.74
N GLU A 429 -26.55 -4.04 2.48
CA GLU A 429 -26.27 -4.68 1.18
C GLU A 429 -27.29 -5.76 0.84
N ARG A 430 -27.71 -6.58 1.81
CA ARG A 430 -28.73 -7.62 1.61
C ARG A 430 -30.12 -7.05 1.32
N LEU A 431 -30.48 -5.94 1.97
CA LEU A 431 -31.72 -5.20 1.70
C LEU A 431 -31.71 -4.58 0.31
N ALA A 432 -30.60 -3.92 -0.08
CA ALA A 432 -30.44 -3.34 -1.40
C ALA A 432 -30.51 -4.40 -2.52
N ASN A 433 -29.99 -5.60 -2.26
CA ASN A 433 -30.00 -6.72 -3.21
C ASN A 433 -31.32 -7.54 -3.19
N GLY A 434 -32.34 -7.11 -2.43
CA GLY A 434 -33.64 -7.81 -2.35
C GLY A 434 -33.59 -9.19 -1.67
N THR A 435 -32.48 -9.53 -1.03
CA THR A 435 -32.30 -10.84 -0.35
C THR A 435 -32.90 -10.88 1.06
N GLN A 436 -33.42 -9.74 1.54
CA GLN A 436 -34.07 -9.61 2.84
C GLN A 436 -35.22 -8.61 2.75
N ASN A 437 -36.37 -8.92 3.34
CA ASN A 437 -37.54 -8.03 3.42
C ASN A 437 -37.72 -7.62 4.89
N LEU A 438 -37.23 -6.44 5.26
CA LEU A 438 -37.42 -5.84 6.59
C LEU A 438 -38.22 -4.54 6.43
N ASP A 439 -39.25 -4.38 7.24
CA ASP A 439 -39.98 -3.11 7.29
C ASP A 439 -39.14 -2.03 8.00
N LEU A 440 -39.30 -0.77 7.57
CA LEU A 440 -38.52 0.38 8.04
C LEU A 440 -38.60 0.59 9.56
N THR A 441 -39.73 0.23 10.17
CA THR A 441 -40.00 0.30 11.61
C THR A 441 -39.18 -0.76 12.37
N SER A 442 -39.09 -1.98 11.84
CA SER A 442 -38.24 -3.04 12.38
C SER A 442 -36.75 -2.68 12.28
N LEU A 443 -36.34 -2.02 11.19
CA LEU A 443 -34.98 -1.49 11.01
C LEU A 443 -34.68 -0.36 12.01
N MET A 444 -35.58 0.60 12.17
CA MET A 444 -35.43 1.70 13.14
C MET A 444 -35.43 1.18 14.58
N THR A 445 -36.27 0.19 14.90
CA THR A 445 -36.31 -0.45 16.23
C THR A 445 -35.03 -1.23 16.49
N PHE A 446 -34.47 -1.93 15.50
CA PHE A 446 -33.17 -2.59 15.60
C PHE A 446 -32.04 -1.58 15.83
N ILE A 447 -32.00 -0.48 15.06
CA ILE A 447 -31.02 0.60 15.23
C ILE A 447 -31.13 1.27 16.61
N ILE A 448 -32.36 1.53 17.09
CA ILE A 448 -32.60 2.11 18.42
C ILE A 448 -32.24 1.11 19.54
N CYS A 449 -32.60 -0.17 19.40
CA CYS A 449 -32.20 -1.24 20.34
C CYS A 449 -30.68 -1.36 20.41
N ILE A 450 -29.99 -1.29 19.28
CA ILE A 450 -28.52 -1.30 19.22
C ILE A 450 -27.93 -0.05 19.84
N PHE A 451 -28.50 1.13 19.59
CA PHE A 451 -28.00 2.38 20.16
C PHE A 451 -28.23 2.43 21.68
N GLN A 452 -29.34 1.88 22.16
CA GLN A 452 -29.60 1.66 23.58
C GLN A 452 -28.70 0.54 24.17
N GLN A 453 -28.41 -0.53 23.41
CA GLN A 453 -27.41 -1.55 23.75
C GLN A 453 -25.99 -0.98 23.75
N SER A 454 -25.68 0.07 22.98
CA SER A 454 -24.38 0.76 23.02
C SER A 454 -24.19 1.63 24.27
N GLN A 455 -25.25 1.86 25.05
CA GLN A 455 -25.11 2.34 26.43
C GLN A 455 -24.66 1.24 27.40
N PHE A 456 -24.78 -0.04 27.01
CA PHE A 456 -24.00 -1.12 27.58
C PHE A 456 -22.66 -1.18 26.83
N LEU A 457 -21.74 -0.35 27.27
CA LEU A 457 -20.36 -0.36 26.83
C LEU A 457 -19.80 -1.77 27.05
N SER A 458 -19.55 -2.51 25.97
CA SER A 458 -18.51 -3.52 25.96
C SER A 458 -17.17 -2.80 26.16
N GLY A 459 -16.39 -3.22 27.14
CA GLY A 459 -15.27 -2.43 27.67
C GLY A 459 -15.63 -1.83 29.03
N GLY A 460 -14.97 -2.36 30.04
CA GLY A 460 -15.01 -1.96 31.44
C GLY A 460 -13.96 -2.80 32.15
N GLY A 461 -13.41 -2.31 33.27
CA GLY A 461 -12.31 -2.96 33.98
C GLY A 461 -11.00 -2.20 33.85
N THR A 462 -9.99 -2.67 34.57
CA THR A 462 -8.66 -2.05 34.61
C THR A 462 -7.63 -2.90 33.88
N TYR A 463 -6.47 -2.32 33.60
CA TYR A 463 -5.29 -3.10 33.26
C TYR A 463 -4.39 -3.15 34.48
N ASP A 464 -3.75 -4.30 34.71
CA ASP A 464 -2.73 -4.44 35.72
C ASP A 464 -1.39 -3.81 35.28
N ASN A 465 -0.38 -3.88 36.14
CA ASN A 465 0.96 -3.35 35.87
C ASN A 465 1.72 -4.10 34.76
N GLN A 466 1.21 -5.23 34.27
CA GLN A 466 1.76 -5.98 33.14
C GLN A 466 1.01 -5.70 31.84
N ASN A 467 0.12 -4.70 31.81
CA ASN A 467 -0.74 -4.35 30.68
C ASN A 467 -1.73 -5.48 30.32
N LEU A 468 -2.09 -6.32 31.29
CA LEU A 468 -3.05 -7.40 31.10
C LEU A 468 -4.42 -6.97 31.66
N LYS A 469 -5.51 -7.42 31.02
CA LYS A 469 -6.87 -7.13 31.49
C LYS A 469 -7.04 -7.62 32.94
N HIS A 470 -7.67 -6.80 33.78
CA HIS A 470 -7.94 -7.06 35.19
C HIS A 470 -9.30 -6.46 35.62
N GLY A 471 -9.97 -7.05 36.61
CA GLY A 471 -11.26 -6.57 37.13
C GLY A 471 -12.47 -6.92 36.26
N SER A 472 -13.59 -6.23 36.43
CA SER A 472 -14.86 -6.54 35.77
C SER A 472 -14.91 -6.07 34.32
N TRP A 473 -15.09 -6.98 33.37
CA TRP A 473 -15.19 -6.69 31.94
C TRP A 473 -16.53 -7.14 31.34
N VAL A 474 -16.92 -6.45 30.27
CA VAL A 474 -17.96 -6.89 29.34
C VAL A 474 -17.30 -7.13 27.99
N ASP A 475 -17.20 -8.40 27.61
CA ASP A 475 -16.63 -8.86 26.34
C ASP A 475 -17.73 -9.27 25.36
N VAL A 476 -17.42 -9.17 24.08
CA VAL A 476 -18.29 -9.65 23.00
C VAL A 476 -17.88 -11.08 22.66
N CYS A 477 -18.85 -11.96 22.40
CA CYS A 477 -18.55 -13.32 21.95
C CYS A 477 -17.78 -13.32 20.61
N ASP A 478 -16.81 -14.22 20.45
CA ASP A 478 -15.97 -14.31 19.23
C ASP A 478 -16.77 -14.53 17.95
N ASN A 479 -17.99 -15.11 18.06
CA ASN A 479 -18.92 -15.37 16.95
C ASN A 479 -20.08 -14.37 16.85
N PHE A 480 -19.92 -13.16 17.41
CA PHE A 480 -20.98 -12.16 17.44
C PHE A 480 -21.53 -11.86 16.04
N SER A 481 -22.81 -12.18 15.85
CA SER A 481 -23.50 -12.12 14.56
C SER A 481 -24.98 -11.80 14.76
N GLN A 482 -25.72 -11.59 13.67
CA GLN A 482 -27.16 -11.32 13.71
C GLN A 482 -27.97 -12.43 14.41
N SER A 483 -27.52 -13.69 14.35
CA SER A 483 -28.18 -14.83 15.01
C SER A 483 -27.65 -15.12 16.42
N GLN A 484 -26.57 -14.46 16.83
CA GLN A 484 -25.91 -14.68 18.12
C GLN A 484 -25.37 -13.35 18.66
N SER A 485 -26.28 -12.52 19.19
CA SER A 485 -25.93 -11.28 19.90
C SER A 485 -25.64 -11.59 21.37
N ILE A 486 -24.49 -12.20 21.60
CA ILE A 486 -24.07 -12.68 22.93
C ILE A 486 -22.95 -11.79 23.45
N ILE A 487 -23.14 -11.24 24.64
CA ILE A 487 -22.07 -10.60 25.42
C ILE A 487 -21.78 -11.44 26.65
N HIS A 488 -20.53 -11.44 27.09
CA HIS A 488 -20.10 -12.10 28.31
C HIS A 488 -19.71 -11.02 29.32
N LYS A 489 -20.22 -11.11 30.54
CA LYS A 489 -19.80 -10.26 31.66
C LYS A 489 -19.09 -11.11 32.70
N GLY A 490 -17.89 -10.72 33.10
CA GLY A 490 -17.12 -11.48 34.08
C GLY A 490 -15.83 -10.79 34.45
N GLU A 491 -15.00 -11.46 35.25
CA GLU A 491 -13.77 -10.90 35.78
C GLU A 491 -12.56 -11.36 34.95
N TYR A 492 -11.59 -10.46 34.78
CA TYR A 492 -10.26 -10.80 34.33
C TYR A 492 -9.26 -10.72 35.48
N SER A 493 -8.25 -11.60 35.46
CA SER A 493 -7.05 -11.47 36.27
C SER A 493 -5.84 -11.88 35.45
N HIS A 494 -4.85 -10.99 35.36
CA HIS A 494 -3.62 -11.20 34.59
C HIS A 494 -3.92 -11.64 33.14
N GLY A 495 -4.90 -10.98 32.50
CA GLY A 495 -5.24 -11.20 31.10
C GLY A 495 -5.98 -12.50 30.81
N LYS A 496 -6.32 -13.27 31.84
CA LYS A 496 -7.15 -14.47 31.75
C LYS A 496 -8.53 -14.20 32.30
N LYS A 497 -9.54 -14.71 31.61
CA LYS A 497 -10.91 -14.81 32.14
C LYS A 497 -10.86 -15.69 33.40
N ILE A 498 -11.33 -15.16 34.51
CA ILE A 498 -11.48 -15.88 35.77
C ILE A 498 -12.96 -15.94 36.16
N GLU A 499 -13.28 -16.86 37.06
CA GLU A 499 -14.65 -17.11 37.54
C GLU A 499 -15.64 -17.49 36.42
N LEU A 500 -16.93 -17.58 36.78
CA LEU A 500 -18.01 -17.81 35.82
C LEU A 500 -18.37 -16.52 35.11
N TRP A 501 -18.42 -16.58 33.79
CA TRP A 501 -18.83 -15.46 32.95
C TRP A 501 -20.33 -15.57 32.68
N GLU A 502 -21.06 -14.49 33.00
CA GLU A 502 -22.48 -14.37 32.69
C GLU A 502 -22.65 -14.19 31.18
N GLU A 503 -23.20 -15.21 30.52
CA GLU A 503 -23.63 -15.13 29.13
C GLU A 503 -24.97 -14.39 29.04
N ILE A 504 -24.95 -13.21 28.43
CA ILE A 504 -26.15 -12.39 28.22
C ILE A 504 -26.51 -12.48 26.74
N ARG A 505 -27.59 -13.20 26.44
CA ARG A 505 -28.18 -13.26 25.10
C ARG A 505 -29.12 -12.07 24.89
N LEU A 506 -28.79 -11.25 23.89
CA LEU A 506 -29.60 -10.12 23.50
C LEU A 506 -30.64 -10.59 22.47
N CYS A 507 -31.87 -10.85 22.90
CA CYS A 507 -32.99 -11.13 21.99
C CYS A 507 -33.73 -9.82 21.66
N CYS A 508 -33.85 -9.49 20.37
CA CYS A 508 -34.75 -8.43 19.92
C CYS A 508 -36.13 -9.03 19.64
N ASP A 509 -37.11 -8.77 20.52
CA ASP A 509 -38.52 -9.09 20.25
C ASP A 509 -39.29 -7.82 19.88
N LYS A 510 -40.33 -7.95 19.03
CA LYS A 510 -40.91 -6.84 18.23
C LYS A 510 -41.52 -5.66 19.00
N THR A 511 -41.66 -5.72 20.33
CA THR A 511 -42.39 -4.70 21.10
C THR A 511 -41.78 -4.29 22.45
N SER A 512 -40.71 -4.93 22.93
CA SER A 512 -39.97 -4.47 24.12
C SER A 512 -38.67 -5.26 24.34
N LEU A 513 -37.68 -4.59 24.96
CA LEU A 513 -36.44 -5.23 25.40
C LEU A 513 -36.74 -6.14 26.61
N LYS A 514 -36.64 -7.46 26.45
CA LYS A 514 -36.64 -8.40 27.57
C LYS A 514 -35.22 -8.95 27.75
N ILE A 515 -34.67 -8.78 28.94
CA ILE A 515 -33.45 -9.50 29.35
C ILE A 515 -33.87 -10.97 29.48
N GLY A 516 -33.34 -11.83 28.59
CA GLY A 516 -33.62 -13.27 28.58
C GLY A 516 -32.97 -13.99 29.77
N GLU A 517 -33.43 -15.22 30.03
CA GLU A 517 -33.06 -16.06 31.17
C GLU A 517 -31.54 -16.18 31.39
N LYS A 518 -31.13 -16.07 32.66
CA LYS A 518 -29.78 -16.38 33.11
C LYS A 518 -29.53 -17.87 32.90
N ILE A 519 -28.61 -18.20 32.02
CA ILE A 519 -28.09 -19.56 31.90
C ILE A 519 -26.81 -19.59 32.73
N TYR A 520 -26.85 -20.30 33.86
CA TYR A 520 -25.65 -20.63 34.63
C TYR A 520 -25.12 -21.96 34.07
N ASP A 521 -23.88 -21.97 33.59
CA ASP A 521 -23.07 -23.20 33.44
C ASP A 521 -22.14 -23.34 34.65
#